data_AF-A0A7C7RP22-F1
#
_entry.id   AF-A0A7C7RP22-F1
#
_cell.length_a   1.000
_cell.length_b   1.000
_cell.length_c   1.000
_cell.angle_alpha   90.00
_cell.angle_beta   90.00
_cell.angle_gamma   90.00
#
_symmetry.space_group_name_H-M   'P 1'
#
loop_
_entity.id
_entity.type
_entity.pdbx_description
1 polymer ?
#
loop_
_entity_poly.entity_id
_entity_poly.type
_entity_poly.pdbx_seq_one_letter_code
_entity_poly.pdbx_strand_id
1 'polypeptide(L)' 'MKMNGAEIMMECLVREGVETIFGYPGGAIMPVHDAMLKYPVH' A
#
# COMPACT_ATOMS: atom_id res chain seq x y z
N MET A 1 5.28 5.79 -16.18
CA MET A 1 6.35 5.31 -15.26
C MET A 1 6.03 3.89 -14.85
N LYS A 2 7.04 3.08 -14.53
CA LYS A 2 6.85 1.73 -14.00
C LYS A 2 6.62 1.84 -12.48
N MET A 3 5.64 1.11 -11.96
CA MET A 3 5.33 1.10 -10.53
C MET A 3 6.45 0.45 -9.72
N ASN A 4 6.68 0.92 -8.49
CA ASN A 4 7.57 0.26 -7.55
C ASN A 4 6.85 -0.90 -6.80
N GLY A 5 7.60 -1.71 -6.04
CA GLY A 5 7.03 -2.87 -5.35
C GLY A 5 5.93 -2.54 -4.35
N ALA A 6 6.03 -1.40 -3.65
CA ALA A 6 5.02 -0.95 -2.69
C ALA A 6 3.71 -0.54 -3.38
N GLU A 7 3.82 0.19 -4.50
CA GLU A 7 2.66 0.56 -5.32
C GLU A 7 1.99 -0.67 -5.94
N ILE A 8 2.78 -1.65 -6.40
CA ILE A 8 2.25 -2.93 -6.92
C ILE A 8 1.43 -3.64 -5.83
N MET A 9 1.95 -3.70 -4.61
CA MET A 9 1.24 -4.32 -3.49
C MET A 9 -0.10 -3.61 -3.21
N MET A 10 -0.11 -2.27 -3.18
CA MET A 10 -1.33 -1.49 -2.94
C MET A 10 -2.37 -1.69 -4.06
N GLU A 11 -1.97 -1.70 -5.33
CA GLU A 11 -2.89 -2.00 -6.44
C GLU A 11 -3.55 -3.37 -6.31
N CYS A 12 -2.78 -4.39 -5.91
CA CYS A 12 -3.33 -5.71 -5.70
C CYS A 12 -4.41 -5.68 -4.60
N LEU A 13 -4.12 -5.03 -3.47
CA LEU A 13 -5.08 -4.94 -2.36
C LEU A 13 -6.37 -4.22 -2.78
N VAL A 14 -6.27 -3.12 -3.52
CA VAL A 14 -7.44 -2.39 -4.04
C VAL A 14 -8.25 -3.26 -5.01
N ARG A 15 -7.59 -3.99 -5.92
CA ARG A 15 -8.28 -4.84 -6.89
C ARG A 15 -9.00 -6.03 -6.26
N GLU A 16 -8.45 -6.55 -5.17
CA GLU A 16 -9.09 -7.61 -4.36
C GLU A 16 -10.19 -7.07 -3.43
N GLY A 17 -10.48 -5.75 -3.47
CA GLY A 17 -11.55 -5.14 -2.68
C GLY A 17 -11.22 -5.00 -1.19
N VAL A 18 -9.94 -4.88 -0.83
CA VAL A 18 -9.53 -4.63 0.55
C VAL A 18 -9.86 -3.18 0.93
N GLU A 19 -10.69 -3.01 1.95
CA GLU A 19 -11.11 -1.69 2.44
C GLU A 19 -10.34 -1.24 3.69
N THR A 20 -9.71 -2.16 4.42
CA THR A 20 -9.01 -1.85 5.68
C THR A 20 -7.66 -2.54 5.80
N ILE A 21 -6.62 -1.80 6.20
CA ILE A 21 -5.26 -2.33 6.42
C ILE A 21 -4.77 -1.98 7.83
N PHE A 22 -4.39 -3.00 8.60
CA PHE A 22 -3.68 -2.78 9.86
C PHE A 22 -2.18 -2.61 9.62
N GLY A 23 -1.65 -1.45 9.99
CA GLY A 23 -0.22 -1.15 9.90
C GLY A 23 0.50 -1.31 11.23
N TYR A 24 1.55 -2.13 11.26
CA TYR A 24 2.51 -2.14 12.37
C TYR A 24 3.78 -1.38 11.96
N PRO A 25 4.19 -0.34 12.71
CA PRO A 25 5.26 0.56 12.28
C PRO A 25 6.63 -0.12 12.25
N GLY A 26 7.48 0.33 11.32
CA GLY A 26 8.87 -0.10 11.21
C GLY A 26 9.56 0.46 9.96
N GLY A 27 10.88 0.62 10.00
CA GLY A 27 11.64 1.23 8.89
C GLY A 27 11.49 0.48 7.56
N ALA A 28 11.44 -0.85 7.60
CA ALA A 28 11.31 -1.68 6.40
C ALA A 28 9.96 -1.52 5.68
N ILE A 29 8.88 -1.19 6.42
CA ILE A 29 7.53 -1.06 5.87
C ILE A 29 7.19 0.37 5.43
N MET A 30 8.06 1.36 5.73
CA MET A 30 7.85 2.76 5.35
C MET A 30 7.45 2.97 3.88
N PRO A 31 8.08 2.31 2.88
CA PRO A 31 7.69 2.51 1.48
C PRO A 31 6.23 2.14 1.17
N VAL A 32 5.67 1.17 1.90
CA VAL A 32 4.26 0.78 1.78
C VAL A 32 3.35 1.82 2.43
N HIS A 33 3.72 2.34 3.60
CA HIS A 33 2.97 3.43 4.23
C HIS A 33 2.96 4.69 3.35
N ASP A 34 4.09 5.03 2.73
CA ASP A 34 4.18 6.16 1.81
C ASP A 34 3.32 5.94 0.55
N ALA A 35 3.32 4.72 0.01
CA ALA A 35 2.49 4.36 -1.15
C ALA A 35 0.99 4.43 -0.81
N MET A 36 0.58 3.97 0.38
CA MET A 36 -0.81 3.91 0.82
C MET A 36 -1.53 5.26 0.76
N LEU A 37 -0.82 6.37 0.97
CA LEU A 37 -1.37 7.73 0.85
C LEU A 37 -1.92 8.07 -0.55
N LYS A 38 -1.54 7.29 -1.58
CA LYS A 38 -2.00 7.45 -2.96
C LYS A 38 -3.24 6.61 -3.29
N TYR A 39 -3.73 5.78 -2.37
CA TYR A 39 -4.76 4.77 -2.61
C TYR A 39 -6.00 4.97 -1.73
N PRO A 40 -7.19 4.52 -2.19
CA PRO A 40 -8.44 4.68 -1.46
C PRO A 40 -8.67 3.56 -0.43
N VAL A 41 -7.65 3.21 0.37
CA VAL A 41 -7.72 2.17 1.41
C VAL A 41 -7.33 2.80 2.74
N HIS A 42 -8.06 2.48 3.83
CA HIS A 42 -7.96 3.17 5.12
C HIS A 42 -7.53 2.28 6.28
#